data_AF-M0K1J5-F1
#
_entry.id   AF-M0K1J5-F1
#
_cell.length_a   1.000
_cell.length_b   1.000
_cell.length_c   1.000
_cell.angle_alpha   90.00
_cell.angle_beta   90.00
_cell.angle_gamma   90.00
#
_symmetry.space_group_name_H-M   'P 1'
#
loop_
_entity.id
_entity.type
_entity.pdbx_description
1 polymer ?
#
loop_
_entity_poly.entity_id
_entity_poly.type
_entity_poly.pdbx_seq_one_letter_code
_entity_poly.pdbx_strand_id
1 'polypeptide(L)'
;MTTFDPEKFEDKYANYFPELQKAYKNAFERMNDTYDSELVHAIDQQILNESEPFYDDGEFSVELPENPTERLSAVIVDDEKLDAVLSEYVDEIERELRRVFDIDD
;
A
#
# COMPACT_ATOMS: atom_id res chain seq x y z
N MET A 1 17.42 -9.41 -12.89
CA MET A 1 16.67 -8.21 -12.52
C MET A 1 15.82 -7.86 -13.71
N THR A 2 14.50 -7.92 -13.53
CA THR A 2 13.55 -7.31 -14.46
C THR A 2 13.78 -5.81 -14.38
N THR A 3 14.17 -5.17 -15.47
CA THR A 3 14.20 -3.71 -15.52
C THR A 3 12.76 -3.24 -15.43
N PHE A 4 12.46 -2.41 -14.43
CA PHE A 4 11.15 -1.79 -14.32
C PHE A 4 10.87 -0.96 -15.58
N ASP A 5 9.67 -1.10 -16.11
CA ASP A 5 9.21 -0.49 -17.35
C ASP A 5 7.89 0.22 -17.05
N PRO A 6 7.88 1.56 -16.98
CA PRO A 6 6.68 2.34 -16.66
C PRO A 6 5.51 2.04 -17.59
N GLU A 7 5.77 1.81 -18.89
CA GLU A 7 4.71 1.51 -19.86
C GLU A 7 4.01 0.18 -19.55
N LYS A 8 4.74 -0.80 -18.99
CA LYS A 8 4.16 -2.08 -18.57
C LYS A 8 3.38 -1.99 -17.26
N PHE A 9 3.54 -0.89 -16.51
CA PHE A 9 2.80 -0.66 -15.28
C PHE A 9 1.33 -0.30 -15.56
N GLU A 10 0.99 0.16 -16.77
CA GLU A 10 -0.41 0.28 -17.20
C GLU A 10 -1.14 -1.08 -17.09
N ASP A 11 -0.45 -2.17 -17.47
CA ASP A 11 -0.89 -3.55 -17.32
C ASP A 11 -0.20 -4.24 -16.11
N LYS A 12 -0.03 -3.53 -14.98
CA LYS A 12 0.70 -4.00 -13.78
C LYS A 12 0.29 -5.38 -13.27
N TYR A 13 -0.99 -5.73 -13.31
CA TYR A 13 -1.46 -7.04 -12.87
C TYR A 13 -1.07 -8.19 -13.82
N ALA A 14 -0.81 -7.89 -15.09
CA ALA A 14 -0.31 -8.89 -16.04
C ALA A 14 1.22 -9.01 -15.98
N ASN A 15 1.92 -7.89 -15.79
CA ASN A 15 3.38 -7.82 -15.89
C ASN A 15 4.12 -7.96 -14.56
N TYR A 16 3.52 -7.49 -13.46
CA TYR A 16 4.21 -7.23 -12.19
C TYR A 16 3.42 -7.70 -10.94
N PHE A 17 2.43 -8.58 -11.12
CA PHE A 17 1.63 -9.06 -9.99
C PHE A 17 2.45 -9.67 -8.85
N PRO A 18 3.48 -10.53 -9.10
CA PRO A 18 4.33 -11.05 -8.03
C PRO A 18 5.05 -9.95 -7.23
N GLU A 19 5.51 -8.91 -7.92
CA GLU A 19 6.18 -7.74 -7.34
C GLU A 19 5.23 -6.92 -6.48
N LEU A 20 4.02 -6.64 -6.98
CA LEU A 20 2.98 -5.95 -6.20
C LEU A 20 2.61 -6.74 -4.93
N GLN A 21 2.38 -8.05 -5.05
CA GLN A 21 2.10 -8.90 -3.90
C GLN A 21 3.23 -8.86 -2.87
N LYS A 22 4.48 -8.82 -3.32
CA LYS A 22 5.65 -8.72 -2.44
C LYS A 22 5.72 -7.37 -1.74
N ALA A 23 5.50 -6.26 -2.44
CA ALA A 23 5.52 -4.92 -1.86
C ALA A 23 4.45 -4.76 -0.77
N TYR A 24 3.19 -5.11 -1.08
CA TYR A 24 2.09 -5.05 -0.12
C TYR A 24 2.31 -5.95 1.08
N LYS A 25 2.84 -7.17 0.86
CA LYS A 25 3.18 -8.09 1.94
C LYS A 25 4.28 -7.51 2.86
N ASN A 26 5.33 -6.93 2.30
CA ASN A 26 6.41 -6.35 3.10
C ASN A 26 5.91 -5.16 3.92
N ALA A 27 5.08 -4.30 3.33
CA ALA A 27 4.47 -3.17 4.04
C ALA A 27 3.56 -3.66 5.17
N PHE A 28 2.71 -4.66 4.92
CA PHE A 28 1.90 -5.31 5.94
C PHE A 28 2.76 -5.85 7.10
N GLU A 29 3.85 -6.57 6.81
CA GLU A 29 4.74 -7.10 7.85
C GLU A 29 5.34 -5.98 8.71
N ARG A 30 5.84 -4.90 8.09
CA ARG A 30 6.42 -3.75 8.81
C ARG A 30 5.39 -2.99 9.65
N MET A 31 4.18 -2.84 9.13
CA MET A 31 3.09 -2.19 9.85
C MET A 31 2.64 -3.02 11.06
N ASN A 32 2.59 -4.35 10.94
CA ASN A 32 2.29 -5.25 12.06
C ASN A 32 3.37 -5.23 13.15
N ASP A 33 4.63 -5.01 12.79
CA ASP A 33 5.71 -4.87 13.77
C ASP A 33 5.63 -3.54 14.54
N THR A 34 4.99 -2.52 13.96
CA THR A 34 4.95 -1.15 14.48
C THR A 34 3.66 -0.81 15.21
N TYR A 35 2.53 -1.32 14.72
CA TYR A 35 1.18 -0.99 15.19
C TYR A 35 0.44 -2.23 15.70
N ASP A 36 -0.74 -2.01 16.28
CA ASP A 36 -1.61 -3.10 16.71
C ASP A 36 -2.03 -3.97 15.52
N SER A 37 -1.78 -5.28 15.61
CA SER A 37 -2.05 -6.21 14.51
C SER A 37 -3.52 -6.25 14.11
N GLU A 38 -4.46 -6.10 15.06
CA GLU A 38 -5.89 -6.09 14.75
C GLU A 38 -6.26 -4.86 13.91
N LEU A 39 -5.70 -3.70 14.24
CA LEU A 39 -5.85 -2.48 13.45
C LEU A 39 -5.24 -2.62 12.05
N VAL A 40 -4.02 -3.15 11.95
CA VAL A 40 -3.33 -3.33 10.65
C VAL A 40 -4.10 -4.30 9.75
N HIS A 41 -4.56 -5.43 10.30
CA HIS A 41 -5.39 -6.38 9.57
C HIS A 41 -6.73 -5.77 9.11
N ALA A 42 -7.36 -4.94 9.95
CA ALA A 42 -8.62 -4.31 9.59
C ALA A 42 -8.44 -3.27 8.47
N ILE A 43 -7.37 -2.46 8.51
CA ILE A 43 -7.01 -1.54 7.44
C ILE A 43 -6.73 -2.30 6.13
N ASP A 44 -5.93 -3.36 6.20
CA ASP A 44 -5.58 -4.20 5.04
C ASP A 44 -6.83 -4.77 4.36
N GLN A 45 -7.77 -5.31 5.15
CA GLN A 45 -8.95 -6.00 4.62
C GLN A 45 -10.09 -5.10 4.21
N GLN A 46 -10.25 -3.92 4.81
CA GLN A 46 -11.43 -3.06 4.59
C GLN A 46 -11.13 -1.81 3.77
N ILE A 47 -9.86 -1.40 3.69
CA ILE A 47 -9.45 -0.19 2.99
C ILE A 47 -8.48 -0.55 1.86
N LEU A 48 -7.37 -1.22 2.18
CA LEU A 48 -6.30 -1.44 1.20
C LEU A 48 -6.64 -2.51 0.16
N ASN A 49 -7.60 -3.39 0.44
CA ASN A 49 -8.12 -4.34 -0.54
C ASN A 49 -8.76 -3.68 -1.78
N GLU A 50 -9.21 -2.43 -1.65
CA GLU A 50 -9.74 -1.58 -2.73
C GLU A 50 -8.72 -0.52 -3.18
N SER A 51 -7.52 -0.48 -2.59
CA SER A 51 -6.47 0.46 -3.00
C SER A 51 -5.84 0.05 -4.33
N GLU A 52 -5.30 1.04 -5.05
CA GLU A 52 -4.64 0.80 -6.32
C GLU A 52 -3.32 1.58 -6.42
N PRO A 53 -2.20 0.91 -6.75
CA PRO A 53 -0.92 1.59 -6.94
C PRO A 53 -0.82 2.14 -8.37
N PHE A 54 -0.28 3.35 -8.49
CA PHE A 54 0.01 4.04 -9.74
C PHE A 54 1.50 4.38 -9.80
N TYR A 55 2.00 4.57 -11.01
CA TYR A 55 3.34 5.07 -11.25
C TYR A 55 3.26 6.15 -12.32
N ASP A 56 3.61 7.38 -11.94
CA ASP A 56 3.61 8.54 -12.83
C ASP A 56 4.75 9.49 -12.46
N ASP A 57 5.30 10.22 -13.42
CA ASP A 57 6.38 11.20 -13.21
C ASP A 57 7.61 10.69 -12.40
N GLY A 58 7.85 9.37 -12.39
CA GLY A 58 8.96 8.77 -11.65
C GLY A 58 8.63 8.33 -10.22
N GLU A 59 7.38 8.49 -9.78
CA GLU A 59 6.94 8.26 -8.41
C GLU A 59 5.79 7.24 -8.35
N PHE A 60 5.84 6.37 -7.33
CA PHE A 60 4.71 5.52 -6.97
C PHE A 60 3.75 6.31 -6.08
N SER A 61 2.46 6.19 -6.35
CA SER A 61 1.38 6.66 -5.48
C SER A 61 0.36 5.55 -5.25
N VAL A 62 -0.29 5.51 -4.08
CA VAL A 62 -1.39 4.57 -3.83
C VAL A 62 -2.68 5.35 -3.66
N GLU A 63 -3.65 5.12 -4.57
CA GLU A 63 -4.99 5.66 -4.40
C GLU A 63 -5.79 4.79 -3.44
N LEU A 64 -6.43 5.45 -2.48
CA LEU A 64 -7.32 4.84 -1.51
C LEU A 64 -8.79 4.93 -1.98
N PRO A 65 -9.66 4.03 -1.50
CA PRO A 65 -11.10 4.16 -1.73
C PRO A 65 -11.67 5.45 -1.10
N GLU A 66 -12.81 5.92 -1.61
CA GLU A 66 -13.49 7.10 -1.06
C GLU A 66 -13.85 6.93 0.44
N ASN A 67 -13.68 7.97 1.25
CA ASN A 67 -13.98 7.93 2.69
C ASN A 67 -13.37 6.69 3.40
N PRO A 68 -12.04 6.50 3.36
CA PRO A 68 -11.41 5.28 3.85
C PRO A 68 -11.61 5.09 5.36
N THR A 69 -11.73 6.17 6.13
CA THR A 69 -12.01 6.12 7.57
C THR A 69 -13.39 5.57 7.88
N GLU A 70 -14.41 5.91 7.08
CA GLU A 70 -15.78 5.41 7.26
C GLU A 70 -15.93 3.92 6.91
N ARG A 71 -14.98 3.37 6.14
CA ARG A 71 -14.96 1.94 5.80
C ARG A 71 -14.53 1.06 6.96
N LEU A 72 -13.76 1.60 7.92
CA LEU A 72 -13.26 0.82 9.05
C LEU A 72 -14.36 0.58 10.09
N SER A 73 -14.79 -0.68 10.19
CA SER A 73 -15.86 -1.10 11.11
C SER A 73 -15.44 -2.23 12.05
N ALA A 74 -14.35 -2.95 11.75
CA ALA A 74 -13.88 -4.06 12.57
C ALA A 74 -13.21 -3.61 13.88
N VAL A 75 -12.62 -2.40 13.91
CA VAL A 75 -11.85 -1.89 15.04
C VAL A 75 -12.34 -0.49 15.40
N ILE A 76 -12.53 -0.23 16.69
CA ILE A 76 -12.87 1.11 17.20
C ILE A 76 -11.55 1.84 17.47
N VAL A 77 -11.30 2.87 16.68
CA VAL A 77 -10.12 3.75 16.79
C VAL A 77 -10.56 5.18 16.48
N ASP A 78 -9.91 6.16 17.11
CA ASP A 78 -10.17 7.57 16.80
C ASP A 78 -9.73 7.90 15.36
N ASP A 79 -10.52 8.70 14.65
CA ASP A 79 -10.28 9.05 13.24
C ASP A 79 -8.88 9.65 13.03
N GLU A 80 -8.42 10.54 13.92
CA GLU A 80 -7.07 11.13 13.83
C GLU A 80 -5.96 10.07 13.89
N LYS A 81 -6.16 9.03 14.72
CA LYS A 81 -5.20 7.94 14.83
C LYS A 81 -5.29 7.03 13.60
N LEU A 82 -6.49 6.77 13.09
CA LEU A 82 -6.68 6.00 11.87
C LEU A 82 -6.00 6.68 10.68
N ASP A 83 -6.25 7.98 10.47
CA ASP A 83 -5.64 8.75 9.40
C ASP A 83 -4.12 8.73 9.48
N ALA A 84 -3.55 8.89 10.68
CA ALA A 84 -2.10 8.83 10.86
C ALA A 84 -1.51 7.44 10.52
N VAL A 85 -2.16 6.37 10.97
CA VAL A 85 -1.71 4.99 10.68
C VAL A 85 -1.88 4.67 9.21
N LEU A 86 -2.99 5.07 8.59
CA LEU A 86 -3.29 4.85 7.20
C LEU A 86 -2.32 5.60 6.29
N SER A 87 -2.00 6.86 6.62
CA SER A 87 -0.98 7.65 5.91
C SER A 87 0.38 6.97 5.96
N GLU A 88 0.84 6.53 7.15
CA GLU A 88 2.11 5.80 7.26
C GLU A 88 2.07 4.47 6.50
N TYR A 89 0.92 3.78 6.48
CA TYR A 89 0.76 2.54 5.71
C TYR A 89 0.92 2.81 4.21
N VAL A 90 0.26 3.83 3.67
CA VAL A 90 0.39 4.21 2.26
C VAL A 90 1.84 4.56 1.92
N ASP A 91 2.48 5.40 2.73
CA ASP A 91 3.89 5.76 2.55
C ASP A 91 4.79 4.52 2.56
N GLU A 92 4.50 3.54 3.42
CA GLU A 92 5.27 2.30 3.50
C GLU A 92 5.05 1.40 2.28
N ILE A 93 3.83 1.33 1.73
CA ILE A 93 3.55 0.62 0.48
C ILE A 93 4.33 1.26 -0.67
N GLU A 94 4.31 2.59 -0.79
CA GLU A 94 5.04 3.32 -1.83
C GLU A 94 6.56 3.09 -1.74
N ARG A 95 7.11 3.09 -0.53
CA ARG A 95 8.52 2.74 -0.28
C ARG A 95 8.85 1.31 -0.68
N GLU A 96 8.02 0.35 -0.31
CA GLU A 96 8.25 -1.05 -0.66
C GLU A 96 8.05 -1.30 -2.16
N LEU A 97 7.16 -0.56 -2.84
CA LEU A 97 7.05 -0.58 -4.31
C LEU A 97 8.37 -0.12 -4.95
N ARG A 98 8.90 1.05 -4.57
CA ARG A 98 10.20 1.55 -5.06
C ARG A 98 11.30 0.51 -4.85
N ARG A 99 11.38 -0.04 -3.65
CA ARG A 99 12.38 -1.04 -3.26
C ARG A 99 12.25 -2.35 -4.04
N VAL A 100 11.04 -2.84 -4.27
CA VAL A 100 10.80 -4.08 -5.01
C VAL A 100 11.13 -3.91 -6.49
N PHE A 101 10.85 -2.74 -7.06
CA PHE A 101 11.15 -2.41 -8.45
C PHE A 101 12.55 -1.85 -8.70
N ASP A 102 13.37 -1.71 -7.65
CA ASP A 102 14.75 -1.20 -7.72
C ASP A 102 14.81 0.23 -8.31
N ILE A 103 13.81 1.06 -7.97
CA ILE A 103 13.76 2.48 -8.32
C ILE A 103 14.41 3.24 -7.16
N ASP A 104 15.71 3.50 -7.27
CA ASP A 104 16.46 4.32 -6.30
C ASP A 104 16.02 5.79 -6.35
N ASP A 105 16.16 6.47 -5.19
CA ASP A 105 15.88 7.90 -4.95
C ASP A 105 16.78 8.85 -5.77
#